data_AF-A0A7S2FHF3-F1
#
_entry.id   AF-A0A7S2FHF3-F1
#
_cell.length_a   1.000
_cell.length_b   1.000
_cell.length_c   1.000
_cell.angle_alpha   90.00
_cell.angle_beta   90.00
_cell.angle_gamma   90.00
#
_symmetry.space_group_name_H-M   'P 1'
#
loop_
_entity.id
_entity.type
_entity.pdbx_description
1 polymer ?
#
loop_
_entity_poly.entity_id
_entity_poly.type
_entity_poly.pdbx_seq_one_letter_code
_entity_poly.pdbx_strand_id
1 'polypeptide(L)'
;EVHMLDIECFSFLNRALENEMAPILVVATNRGITKIRGTNYKSPHGIPIDLLDRLLIISTKPYTEKEMRLIVDIRCEEEDVEMADDAKELLTKIGQETSLRYALHLITSASLVCKRRKGAEVEIEDVSKVYSLFMDVKRSTQFLVEYQSQFMYNEIGAIAGGGAYSIPRNAEGGAAPME
;
A
#
# COMPACT_ATOMS: atom_id res chain seq x y z
N GLU A 1 -3.40 6.02 -11.03
CA GLU A 1 -3.79 6.98 -9.98
C GLU A 1 -4.05 8.34 -10.62
N VAL A 2 -5.30 8.79 -10.71
CA VAL A 2 -5.65 10.01 -11.47
C VAL A 2 -5.10 11.30 -10.84
N HIS A 3 -4.92 11.32 -9.52
CA HIS A 3 -4.38 12.47 -8.80
C HIS A 3 -2.91 12.80 -9.13
N MET A 4 -2.23 11.93 -9.88
CA MET A 4 -0.86 12.15 -10.36
C MET A 4 -0.79 12.92 -11.69
N LEU A 5 -1.94 13.16 -12.33
CA LEU A 5 -2.04 13.98 -13.54
C LEU A 5 -1.95 15.47 -13.23
N ASP A 6 -1.46 16.23 -14.20
CA ASP A 6 -1.39 17.69 -14.20
C ASP A 6 -2.62 18.32 -14.88
N ILE A 7 -2.76 19.64 -14.68
CA ILE A 7 -3.90 20.42 -15.20
C ILE A 7 -4.01 20.37 -16.74
N GLU A 8 -2.90 20.24 -17.44
CA GLU A 8 -2.87 20.12 -18.90
C GLU A 8 -3.49 18.78 -19.36
N CYS A 9 -3.14 17.67 -18.69
CA CYS A 9 -3.77 16.37 -18.94
C CYS A 9 -5.29 16.41 -18.68
N PHE A 10 -5.73 17.06 -17.61
CA PHE A 10 -7.17 17.22 -17.35
C PHE A 10 -7.89 18.06 -18.40
N SER A 11 -7.23 19.11 -18.92
CA SER A 11 -7.77 19.94 -19.99
C SER A 11 -7.93 19.13 -21.30
N PHE A 12 -6.95 18.27 -21.60
CA PHE A 12 -7.04 17.34 -22.72
C PHE A 12 -8.20 16.35 -22.54
N LEU A 13 -8.34 15.75 -21.35
CA LEU A 13 -9.42 14.81 -21.05
C LEU A 13 -10.79 15.47 -21.17
N ASN A 14 -10.96 16.70 -20.69
CA ASN A 14 -12.21 17.45 -20.83
C ASN A 14 -12.61 17.61 -22.31
N ARG A 15 -11.67 17.97 -23.18
CA ARG A 15 -11.93 18.08 -24.62
C ARG A 15 -12.17 16.73 -25.29
N ALA A 16 -11.45 15.70 -24.86
CA ALA A 16 -11.59 14.36 -25.42
C ALA A 16 -12.95 13.73 -25.08
N LEU A 17 -13.49 14.00 -23.89
CA LEU A 17 -14.80 13.51 -23.44
C LEU A 17 -15.98 14.19 -24.13
N GLU A 18 -15.76 15.33 -24.79
CA GLU A 18 -16.79 16.02 -25.59
C GLU A 18 -16.96 15.42 -26.99
N ASN A 19 -16.08 14.51 -27.41
CA ASN A 19 -16.18 13.81 -28.68
C ASN A 19 -17.24 12.70 -28.61
N GLU A 20 -18.11 12.59 -29.62
CA GLU A 20 -19.13 11.54 -29.72
C GLU A 20 -18.54 10.12 -29.72
N MET A 21 -17.29 9.97 -30.20
CA MET A 21 -16.58 8.68 -30.24
C MET A 21 -15.72 8.44 -28.98
N ALA A 22 -15.92 9.21 -27.91
CA ALA A 22 -15.15 9.05 -26.68
C ALA A 22 -15.51 7.74 -25.96
N PRO A 23 -14.53 6.94 -25.51
CA PRO A 23 -14.78 5.76 -24.70
C PRO A 23 -15.22 6.13 -23.28
N ILE A 24 -15.81 5.18 -22.58
CA ILE A 24 -16.15 5.34 -21.15
C ILE A 24 -14.86 5.50 -20.34
N LEU A 25 -14.72 6.63 -19.66
CA LEU A 25 -13.60 6.90 -18.78
C LEU A 25 -13.89 6.40 -17.37
N VAL A 26 -13.10 5.44 -16.90
CA VAL A 26 -13.10 4.99 -15.50
C VAL A 26 -11.77 5.39 -14.87
N VAL A 27 -11.81 6.22 -13.84
CA VAL A 27 -10.63 6.69 -13.11
C VAL A 27 -10.72 6.32 -11.63
N ALA A 28 -9.57 6.12 -11.00
CA ALA A 28 -9.46 5.78 -9.58
C ALA A 28 -8.43 6.68 -8.88
N THR A 29 -8.76 7.05 -7.64
CA THR A 29 -7.91 7.82 -6.73
C THR A 29 -8.00 7.24 -5.32
N ASN A 30 -6.86 7.22 -4.63
CA ASN A 30 -6.72 6.89 -3.22
C ASN A 30 -6.50 8.15 -2.36
N ARG A 31 -6.54 9.35 -2.94
CA ARG A 31 -6.37 10.62 -2.23
C ARG A 31 -7.69 11.36 -2.08
N GLY A 32 -7.95 11.83 -0.86
CA GLY A 32 -9.14 12.63 -0.52
C GLY A 32 -9.04 14.07 -1.00
N ILE A 33 -8.18 14.89 -0.39
CA ILE A 33 -7.90 16.27 -0.84
C ILE A 33 -6.43 16.35 -1.21
N THR A 34 -6.13 16.79 -2.42
CA THR A 34 -4.74 16.97 -2.84
C THR A 34 -4.59 18.13 -3.81
N LYS A 35 -3.34 18.51 -4.08
CA LYS A 35 -3.00 19.63 -4.94
C LYS A 35 -3.04 19.18 -6.40
N ILE A 36 -3.68 19.96 -7.28
CA ILE A 36 -3.65 19.68 -8.72
C ILE A 36 -2.23 19.99 -9.21
N ARG A 37 -1.55 18.99 -9.80
CA ARG A 37 -0.18 19.19 -10.29
C ARG A 37 -0.16 20.24 -11.40
N GLY A 38 0.83 21.12 -11.36
CA GLY A 38 0.92 22.28 -12.25
C GLY A 38 0.22 23.56 -11.75
N THR A 39 -0.55 23.50 -10.66
CA THR A 39 -1.16 24.70 -10.05
C THR A 39 -0.83 24.81 -8.57
N ASN A 40 -1.27 25.88 -7.89
CA ASN A 40 -1.17 26.03 -6.43
C ASN A 40 -2.46 25.70 -5.66
N TYR A 41 -3.50 25.24 -6.36
CA TYR A 41 -4.82 25.00 -5.79
C TYR A 41 -4.97 23.56 -5.30
N LYS A 42 -5.67 23.40 -4.18
CA LYS A 42 -6.11 22.09 -3.66
C LYS A 42 -7.53 21.84 -4.11
N SER A 43 -7.81 20.61 -4.51
CA SER A 43 -9.15 20.16 -4.89
C SER A 43 -9.46 18.78 -4.32
N PRO A 44 -10.76 18.42 -4.21
CA PRO A 44 -11.15 17.04 -3.94
C PRO A 44 -10.56 16.13 -5.03
N HIS A 45 -9.97 15.02 -4.60
CA HIS A 45 -9.34 14.00 -5.44
C HIS A 45 -8.17 14.45 -6.33
N GLY A 46 -7.77 15.72 -6.25
CA GLY A 46 -6.74 16.29 -7.13
C GLY A 46 -7.23 16.52 -8.56
N ILE A 47 -8.55 16.59 -8.75
CA ILE A 47 -9.21 16.80 -10.04
C ILE A 47 -9.75 18.24 -10.09
N PRO A 48 -9.65 18.97 -11.21
CA PRO A 48 -10.31 20.25 -11.39
C PRO A 48 -11.83 20.14 -11.20
N ILE A 49 -12.46 21.17 -10.62
CA ILE A 49 -13.90 21.17 -10.32
C ILE A 49 -14.72 20.95 -11.60
N ASP A 50 -14.28 21.53 -12.72
CA ASP A 50 -14.96 21.41 -14.02
C ASP A 50 -15.11 19.96 -14.51
N LEU A 51 -14.10 19.12 -14.24
CA LEU A 51 -14.17 17.69 -14.56
C LEU A 51 -14.90 16.93 -13.45
N LEU A 52 -14.72 17.31 -12.19
CA LEU A 52 -15.35 16.64 -11.05
C LEU A 52 -16.88 16.69 -11.13
N ASP A 53 -17.45 17.82 -11.54
CA ASP A 53 -18.91 17.98 -11.72
C ASP A 53 -19.48 17.12 -12.85
N ARG A 54 -18.63 16.65 -13.77
CA ARG A 54 -19.00 15.75 -14.88
C ARG A 54 -18.82 14.26 -14.53
N LEU A 55 -18.21 13.94 -13.38
CA LEU A 55 -17.90 12.56 -12.98
C LEU A 55 -18.92 12.01 -11.99
N LEU A 56 -19.26 10.73 -12.16
CA LEU A 56 -20.01 9.97 -11.16
C LEU A 56 -19.03 9.35 -10.15
N ILE A 57 -19.14 9.74 -8.88
CA ILE A 57 -18.24 9.29 -7.82
C ILE A 57 -18.81 8.03 -7.15
N ILE A 58 -18.08 6.91 -7.24
CA ILE A 58 -18.38 5.67 -6.53
C ILE A 58 -17.35 5.50 -5.39
N SER A 59 -17.83 5.48 -4.15
CA SER A 59 -16.97 5.25 -2.98
C SER A 59 -16.92 3.76 -2.64
N THR A 60 -15.72 3.19 -2.63
CA THR A 60 -15.48 1.82 -2.16
C THR A 60 -15.27 1.79 -0.65
N LYS A 61 -15.83 0.77 0.02
CA LYS A 61 -15.61 0.54 1.45
C LYS A 61 -14.48 -0.48 1.67
N PRO A 62 -13.76 -0.43 2.80
CA PRO A 62 -12.83 -1.48 3.18
C PRO A 62 -13.55 -2.83 3.31
N TYR A 63 -12.86 -3.90 2.95
CA TYR A 63 -13.38 -5.26 3.10
C TYR A 63 -13.51 -5.65 4.57
N THR A 64 -14.55 -6.42 4.86
CA THR A 64 -14.73 -7.12 6.14
C THR A 64 -13.85 -8.37 6.19
N GLU A 65 -13.58 -8.89 7.39
CA GLU A 65 -12.78 -10.10 7.58
C GLU A 65 -13.33 -11.31 6.79
N LYS A 66 -14.67 -11.44 6.73
CA LYS A 66 -15.34 -12.50 5.97
C LYS A 66 -15.12 -12.36 4.46
N GLU A 67 -15.21 -11.14 3.93
CA GLU A 67 -14.94 -10.87 2.51
C GLU A 67 -13.45 -11.09 2.19
N MET A 68 -12.55 -10.73 3.11
CA MET A 68 -11.13 -10.99 2.96
C MET A 68 -10.80 -12.49 2.90
N ARG A 69 -11.39 -13.29 3.80
CA ARG A 69 -11.25 -14.75 3.79
C ARG A 69 -11.67 -15.33 2.44
N LEU A 70 -12.83 -14.90 1.93
CA LEU A 70 -13.34 -15.33 0.62
C LEU A 70 -12.40 -14.95 -0.52
N ILE A 71 -11.83 -13.73 -0.51
CA ILE A 71 -10.87 -13.31 -1.53
C ILE A 71 -9.60 -14.17 -1.48
N VAL A 72 -9.10 -14.48 -0.28
CA VAL A 72 -7.95 -15.38 -0.10
C VAL A 72 -8.27 -16.78 -0.63
N ASP A 73 -9.45 -17.32 -0.33
CA ASP A 73 -9.86 -18.64 -0.82
C ASP A 73 -9.91 -18.70 -2.35
N ILE A 74 -10.56 -17.73 -2.99
CA ILE A 74 -10.62 -17.64 -4.46
C ILE A 74 -9.21 -17.56 -5.06
N ARG A 75 -8.29 -16.87 -4.38
CA ARG A 75 -6.91 -16.70 -4.86
C ARG A 75 -6.07 -17.96 -4.68
N CYS A 76 -6.29 -18.70 -3.59
CA CYS A 76 -5.69 -20.03 -3.43
C CYS A 76 -6.18 -21.00 -4.52
N GLU A 77 -7.47 -20.96 -4.86
CA GLU A 77 -8.03 -21.78 -5.95
C GLU A 77 -7.49 -21.34 -7.33
N GLU A 78 -7.39 -20.03 -7.60
CA GLU A 78 -6.87 -19.49 -8.86
C GLU A 78 -5.38 -19.82 -9.07
N GLU A 79 -4.58 -19.79 -8.00
CA GLU A 79 -3.15 -20.13 -8.04
C GLU A 79 -2.86 -21.64 -7.91
N ASP A 80 -3.90 -22.48 -7.77
CA ASP A 80 -3.81 -23.93 -7.61
C ASP A 80 -2.90 -24.32 -6.41
N VAL A 81 -3.11 -23.65 -5.27
CA VAL A 81 -2.35 -23.83 -4.04
C VAL A 81 -3.24 -24.43 -2.96
N GLU A 82 -2.96 -25.67 -2.57
CA GLU A 82 -3.57 -26.31 -1.41
C GLU A 82 -3.02 -25.66 -0.12
N MET A 83 -3.91 -25.08 0.67
CA MET A 83 -3.58 -24.42 1.94
C MET A 83 -4.50 -24.91 3.06
N ALA A 84 -3.92 -25.19 4.21
CA ALA A 84 -4.67 -25.56 5.41
C ALA A 84 -5.57 -24.40 5.86
N ASP A 85 -6.74 -24.74 6.41
CA ASP A 85 -7.71 -23.72 6.84
C ASP A 85 -7.15 -22.77 7.90
N ASP A 86 -6.35 -23.29 8.84
CA ASP A 86 -5.69 -22.46 9.86
C ASP A 86 -4.68 -21.48 9.24
N ALA A 87 -3.99 -21.88 8.16
CA ALA A 87 -3.04 -21.03 7.45
C ALA A 87 -3.76 -19.88 6.73
N LYS A 88 -4.94 -20.16 6.16
CA LYS A 88 -5.78 -19.16 5.51
C LYS A 88 -6.43 -18.19 6.52
N GLU A 89 -6.80 -18.67 7.71
CA GLU A 89 -7.22 -17.79 8.81
C GLU A 89 -6.09 -16.85 9.25
N LEU A 90 -4.87 -17.36 9.39
CA LEU A 90 -3.70 -16.54 9.71
C LEU A 90 -3.44 -15.48 8.62
N LEU A 91 -3.49 -15.87 7.35
CA LEU A 91 -3.34 -14.91 6.23
C LEU A 91 -4.42 -13.84 6.24
N THR A 92 -5.65 -14.19 6.60
CA THR A 92 -6.76 -13.23 6.69
C THR A 92 -6.49 -12.19 7.78
N LYS A 93 -6.02 -12.63 8.96
CA LYS A 93 -5.61 -11.72 10.05
C LYS A 93 -4.44 -10.82 9.63
N ILE A 94 -3.41 -11.39 9.00
CA ILE A 94 -2.28 -10.61 8.47
C ILE A 94 -2.77 -9.56 7.47
N GLY A 95 -3.69 -9.93 6.57
CA GLY A 95 -4.25 -9.02 5.58
C GLY A 95 -5.04 -7.87 6.21
N GLN A 96 -5.73 -8.12 7.32
CA GLN A 96 -6.48 -7.11 8.07
C GLN A 96 -5.56 -6.11 8.79
N GLU A 97 -4.46 -6.59 9.36
CA GLU A 97 -3.47 -5.73 10.04
C GLU A 97 -2.60 -4.93 9.06
N THR A 98 -2.31 -5.50 7.89
CA THR A 98 -1.41 -4.92 6.88
C THR A 98 -2.16 -4.42 5.65
N SER A 99 -2.26 -5.23 4.59
CA SER A 99 -3.03 -4.99 3.38
C SER A 99 -3.36 -6.30 2.66
N LEU A 100 -4.49 -6.34 1.97
CA LEU A 100 -4.89 -7.49 1.15
C LEU A 100 -3.82 -7.84 0.10
N ARG A 101 -3.19 -6.85 -0.54
CA ARG A 101 -2.12 -7.06 -1.52
C ARG A 101 -0.95 -7.86 -0.92
N TYR A 102 -0.54 -7.49 0.29
CA TYR A 102 0.55 -8.18 0.97
C TYR A 102 0.17 -9.63 1.27
N ALA A 103 -1.03 -9.87 1.82
CA ALA A 103 -1.52 -11.22 2.06
C ALA A 103 -1.56 -12.09 0.79
N LEU A 104 -1.98 -11.53 -0.35
CA LEU A 104 -1.99 -12.26 -1.62
C LEU A 104 -0.58 -12.64 -2.09
N HIS A 105 0.40 -11.72 -1.99
CA HIS A 105 1.78 -12.05 -2.33
C HIS A 105 2.40 -13.12 -1.40
N LEU A 106 1.91 -13.22 -0.16
CA LEU A 106 2.34 -14.27 0.76
C LEU A 106 1.86 -15.66 0.32
N ILE A 107 0.71 -15.78 -0.36
CA ILE A 107 0.19 -17.08 -0.86
C ILE A 107 1.21 -17.71 -1.82
N THR A 108 1.61 -16.99 -2.86
CA THR A 108 2.59 -17.46 -3.84
C THR A 108 3.93 -17.79 -3.19
N SER A 109 4.38 -16.94 -2.26
CA SER A 109 5.65 -17.14 -1.55
C SER A 109 5.60 -18.35 -0.60
N ALA A 110 4.49 -18.57 0.10
CA ALA A 110 4.29 -19.70 0.99
C ALA A 110 4.19 -21.01 0.20
N SER A 111 3.56 -21.00 -0.97
CA SER A 111 3.56 -22.12 -1.91
C SER A 111 4.98 -22.53 -2.32
N LEU A 112 5.87 -21.57 -2.60
CA LEU A 112 7.27 -21.85 -2.93
C LEU A 112 8.03 -22.47 -1.74
N VAL A 113 7.77 -22.00 -0.52
CA VAL A 113 8.39 -22.56 0.70
C VAL A 113 7.91 -23.98 0.95
N CYS A 114 6.60 -24.24 0.79
CA CYS A 114 6.01 -25.57 0.91
C CYS A 114 6.59 -26.54 -0.13
N LYS A 115 6.67 -26.11 -1.41
CA LYS A 115 7.33 -26.89 -2.48
C LYS A 115 8.78 -27.23 -2.15
N ARG A 116 9.52 -26.30 -1.54
CA ARG A 116 10.90 -26.55 -1.08
C ARG A 116 10.96 -27.56 0.09
N ARG A 117 9.97 -27.54 1.00
CA ARG A 117 9.80 -28.56 2.06
C ARG A 117 9.37 -29.93 1.50
N LYS A 118 8.93 -29.97 0.23
CA LYS A 118 8.23 -31.12 -0.39
C LYS A 118 6.92 -31.44 0.33
N GLY A 119 6.25 -30.42 0.88
CA GLY A 119 4.88 -30.55 1.39
C GLY A 119 3.87 -30.55 0.25
N ALA A 120 2.72 -31.19 0.47
CA ALA A 120 1.59 -31.14 -0.45
C ALA A 120 0.71 -29.89 -0.19
N GLU A 121 0.55 -29.53 1.08
CA GLU A 121 -0.31 -28.44 1.55
C GLU A 121 0.52 -27.39 2.29
N VAL A 122 0.16 -26.11 2.15
CA VAL A 122 0.79 -24.99 2.87
C VAL A 122 0.27 -24.94 4.31
N GLU A 123 1.18 -25.03 5.27
CA GLU A 123 0.89 -24.97 6.70
C GLU A 123 1.17 -23.57 7.30
N ILE A 124 0.73 -23.37 8.53
CA ILE A 124 0.98 -22.14 9.31
C ILE A 124 2.48 -21.81 9.39
N GLU A 125 3.33 -22.82 9.49
CA GLU A 125 4.78 -22.67 9.57
C GLU A 125 5.36 -22.01 8.32
N ASP A 126 4.85 -22.38 7.14
CA ASP A 126 5.28 -21.82 5.86
C ASP A 126 4.91 -20.34 5.77
N VAL A 127 3.67 -19.98 6.15
CA VAL A 127 3.20 -18.58 6.20
C VAL A 127 4.04 -17.76 7.19
N SER A 128 4.29 -18.30 8.38
CA SER A 128 5.10 -17.63 9.41
C SER A 128 6.53 -17.40 8.96
N LYS A 129 7.11 -18.37 8.24
CA LYS A 129 8.44 -18.25 7.66
C LYS A 129 8.50 -17.18 6.59
N VAL A 130 7.52 -17.11 5.70
CA VAL A 130 7.49 -16.05 4.67
C VAL A 130 7.26 -14.67 5.30
N TYR A 131 6.39 -14.57 6.31
CA TYR A 131 6.11 -13.32 7.02
C TYR A 131 7.32 -12.75 7.78
N SER A 132 8.27 -13.60 8.18
CA SER A 132 9.55 -13.15 8.75
C SER A 132 10.56 -12.71 7.68
N LEU A 133 10.54 -13.34 6.50
CA LEU A 133 11.45 -13.02 5.39
C LEU A 133 11.06 -11.74 4.66
N PHE A 134 9.76 -11.54 4.42
CA PHE A 134 9.24 -10.37 3.72
C PHE A 134 8.57 -9.44 4.74
N MET A 135 8.92 -8.16 4.68
CA MET A 135 8.33 -7.14 5.54
C MET A 135 7.22 -6.41 4.78
N ASP A 136 6.11 -6.13 5.47
CA ASP A 136 5.11 -5.21 4.97
C ASP A 136 5.57 -3.75 5.11
N VAL A 137 4.85 -2.85 4.45
CA VAL A 137 5.19 -1.42 4.41
C VAL A 137 5.24 -0.79 5.81
N LYS A 138 4.36 -1.17 6.73
CA LYS A 138 4.35 -0.58 8.08
C LYS A 138 5.58 -1.02 8.85
N ARG A 139 5.88 -2.33 8.87
CA ARG A 139 7.10 -2.87 9.50
C ARG A 139 8.37 -2.31 8.88
N SER A 140 8.43 -2.18 7.55
CA SER A 140 9.60 -1.62 6.88
C SER A 140 9.82 -0.14 7.23
N THR A 141 8.74 0.65 7.34
CA THR A 141 8.87 2.06 7.75
C THR A 141 9.34 2.21 9.19
N GLN A 142 8.85 1.36 10.12
CA GLN A 142 9.30 1.35 11.50
C GLN A 142 10.78 0.99 11.61
N PHE A 143 11.21 -0.05 10.88
CA PHE A 143 12.60 -0.44 10.80
C PHE A 143 13.51 0.71 10.33
N LEU A 144 13.09 1.44 9.29
CA LEU A 144 13.87 2.60 8.81
C LEU A 144 13.96 3.74 9.84
N VAL A 145 12.93 3.96 10.64
CA VAL A 145 12.93 4.97 11.70
C VAL A 145 13.83 4.55 12.86
N GLU A 146 13.77 3.29 13.27
CA GLU A 146 14.59 2.76 14.36
C GLU A 146 16.09 2.77 14.03
N TYR A 147 16.45 2.42 12.80
CA TYR A 147 17.84 2.37 12.32
C TYR A 147 18.25 3.64 11.56
N GLN A 148 17.51 4.74 11.74
CA GLN A 148 17.73 6.01 11.01
C GLN A 148 19.17 6.53 11.12
N SER A 149 19.85 6.27 12.24
CA SER A 149 21.25 6.68 12.47
C SER A 149 22.28 5.87 11.69
N GLN A 150 21.93 4.65 11.28
CA GLN A 150 22.80 3.73 10.53
C GLN A 150 22.54 3.83 9.01
N PHE A 151 21.33 4.23 8.63
CA PHE A 151 21.03 4.58 7.25
C PHE A 151 21.60 5.97 6.93
N MET A 152 22.40 6.05 5.86
CA MET A 152 22.93 7.34 5.37
C MET A 152 21.79 8.25 4.92
N TYR A 153 21.30 9.08 5.82
CA TYR A 153 20.84 10.40 5.42
C TYR A 153 22.09 11.23 5.14
N ASN A 154 22.59 11.16 3.90
CA ASN A 154 23.46 12.23 3.42
C ASN A 154 22.66 13.54 3.50
N GLU A 155 23.03 14.37 4.46
CA GLU A 155 22.68 15.78 4.64
C GLU A 155 21.47 16.28 3.84
N ILE A 156 20.29 16.33 4.46
CA ILE A 156 19.35 17.42 4.17
C ILE A 156 19.56 18.46 5.26
N GLY A 157 20.66 19.21 5.11
CA GLY A 157 20.75 20.54 5.65
C GLY A 157 19.68 21.42 4.98
N ALA A 158 18.88 22.08 5.82
CA ALA A 158 18.06 23.25 5.50
C ALA A 158 16.94 23.08 4.46
N ILE A 159 15.75 22.68 4.92
CA ILE A 159 14.53 23.47 4.64
C ILE A 159 13.68 23.51 5.93
N ALA A 160 13.86 24.58 6.69
CA ALA A 160 12.92 24.98 7.73
C ALA A 160 11.59 25.38 7.07
N GLY A 161 10.47 24.79 7.50
CA GLY A 161 9.15 25.26 7.03
C GLY A 161 7.96 24.33 7.24
N GLY A 162 7.64 23.98 8.49
CA GLY A 162 6.25 23.76 8.92
C GLY A 162 5.76 22.31 9.04
N GLY A 163 5.48 21.90 10.29
CA GLY A 163 4.66 20.72 10.60
C GLY A 163 5.23 19.88 11.73
N ALA A 164 4.76 20.14 12.95
CA ALA A 164 5.25 19.59 14.21
C ALA A 164 5.28 18.05 14.30
N TYR A 165 6.44 17.51 14.65
CA TYR A 165 6.56 16.40 15.60
C TYR A 165 7.77 16.70 16.50
N SER A 166 7.49 17.17 17.71
CA SER A 166 8.51 17.42 18.74
C SER A 166 8.94 16.10 19.37
N ILE A 167 10.19 15.70 19.14
CA ILE A 167 10.83 14.57 19.80
C ILE A 167 11.40 15.07 21.15
N PRO A 168 11.06 14.47 22.31
CA PRO A 168 11.70 14.82 23.57
C PRO A 168 13.16 14.33 23.54
N ARG A 169 14.10 15.26 23.69
CA ARG A 169 15.52 14.93 23.90
C ARG A 169 15.70 14.42 25.33
N ASN A 170 15.89 13.10 25.50
CA ASN A 170 16.58 12.60 26.69
C ASN A 170 18.08 12.66 26.43
N ALA A 171 18.75 13.37 27.32
CA ALA A 171 20.19 13.56 27.37
C ALA A 171 20.89 12.36 28.01
N GLU A 172 22.15 12.16 27.63
CA GLU A 172 23.19 11.37 28.29
C GLU A 172 22.98 9.84 28.18
N GLY A 173 23.86 9.04 27.58
CA GLY A 173 25.31 9.08 27.54
C GLY A 173 25.78 7.71 28.05
N GLY A 174 26.34 6.86 27.19
CA GLY A 174 26.72 5.51 27.62
C GLY A 174 27.37 4.65 26.53
N ALA A 175 28.68 4.86 26.38
CA ALA A 175 29.73 3.95 25.91
C ALA A 175 29.33 2.68 25.12
N ALA A 176 29.77 2.63 23.86
CA ALA A 176 30.09 1.36 23.20
C ALA A 176 31.38 0.78 23.80
N PRO A 177 31.50 -0.56 23.81
CA PRO A 177 32.73 -1.14 23.30
C PRO A 177 32.49 -2.19 22.22
N MET A 178 33.52 -2.30 21.39
CA MET A 178 33.72 -3.22 20.27
C MET A 178 33.75 -4.68 20.74
N GLU A 179 33.13 -5.56 19.97
CA GLU A 179 33.76 -6.66 19.20
C GLU A 179 32.79 -7.19 18.13
#